data_AF-A0A6B3E251-F1
#
_entry.id   AF-A0A6B3E251-F1
#
_cell.length_a   1.000
_cell.length_b   1.000
_cell.length_c   1.000
_cell.angle_alpha   90.00
_cell.angle_beta   90.00
_cell.angle_gamma   90.00
#
_symmetry.space_group_name_H-M   'P 1'
#
loop_
_entity.id
_entity.type
_entity.pdbx_description
1 polymer ?
#
loop_
_entity_poly.entity_id
_entity_poly.type
_entity_poly.pdbx_seq_one_letter_code
_entity_poly.pdbx_strand_id
1 'polypeptide(L)' 'AGAPYDGPGPWLAETDSRIGRLRYARSPVAFAGGPADWTRPPGPWGTDAARWV' A
#
# COMPACT_ATOMS: atom_id res chain seq x y z
N ALA A 1 28.71 -4.76 -16.26
CA ALA A 1 28.17 -5.19 -14.95
C ALA A 1 26.91 -4.37 -14.67
N GLY A 2 25.87 -4.97 -14.10
CA GLY A 2 24.65 -4.24 -13.71
C GLY A 2 24.91 -3.29 -12.54
N ALA A 3 24.09 -2.24 -12.41
CA ALA A 3 24.14 -1.35 -11.27
C ALA A 3 23.87 -2.14 -9.96
N PRO A 4 24.49 -1.75 -8.84
CA PRO A 4 24.19 -2.34 -7.54
C PRO A 4 22.73 -2.11 -7.16
N TYR A 5 22.14 -3.09 -6.47
CA TYR A 5 20.79 -2.95 -5.92
C TYR A 5 20.84 -2.19 -4.59
N ASP A 6 20.35 -0.95 -4.60
CA ASP A 6 20.38 -0.05 -3.42
C ASP A 6 19.30 -0.37 -2.36
N GLY A 7 18.60 -1.50 -2.51
CA GLY A 7 17.60 -1.98 -1.56
C GLY A 7 16.14 -1.65 -1.93
N PRO A 8 15.17 -2.07 -1.10
CA PRO A 8 13.75 -2.03 -1.45
C PRO A 8 13.10 -0.65 -1.25
N GLY A 9 13.85 0.34 -0.74
CA GLY A 9 13.35 1.66 -0.38
C GLY A 9 12.42 2.31 -1.41
N PRO A 10 12.79 2.34 -2.71
CA PRO A 10 11.94 2.92 -3.75
C PRO A 10 10.56 2.25 -3.92
N TRP A 11 10.37 1.02 -3.43
CA TRP A 11 9.13 0.26 -3.54
C TRP A 11 8.30 0.23 -2.26
N LEU A 12 8.83 0.79 -1.17
CA LEU A 12 8.15 0.82 0.12
C LEU A 12 7.42 2.15 0.30
N ALA A 13 6.22 2.08 0.87
CA ALA A 13 5.41 3.21 1.28
C ALA A 13 5.04 3.08 2.77
N GLU A 14 4.66 4.20 3.36
CA GLU A 14 4.22 4.27 4.75
C GLU A 14 2.91 5.04 4.85
N THR A 15 2.03 4.62 5.75
CA THR A 15 0.76 5.30 5.99
C THR A 15 0.29 5.09 7.43
N ASP A 16 -0.38 6.09 7.98
CA ASP A 16 -1.04 5.96 9.28
C ASP A 16 -2.40 5.30 9.09
N SER A 17 -2.75 4.42 10.02
CA SER A 17 -4.00 3.68 10.01
C SER A 17 -4.59 3.59 11.41
N ARG A 18 -5.84 3.12 11.49
CA ARG A 18 -6.50 2.87 12.78
C ARG A 18 -5.89 1.69 13.55
N ILE A 19 -4.95 0.95 12.95
CA ILE A 19 -4.19 -0.13 13.57
C ILE A 19 -2.71 0.23 13.77
N GLY A 20 -2.36 1.52 13.63
CA GLY A 20 -1.00 2.05 13.79
C GLY A 20 -0.35 2.44 12.46
N ARG A 21 0.94 2.78 12.52
CA ARG A 21 1.74 3.16 11.35
C ARG A 21 2.18 1.90 10.59
N LEU A 22 1.86 1.87 9.30
CA LEU A 22 2.15 0.74 8.43
C LEU A 22 3.31 1.07 7.50
N ARG A 23 4.13 0.07 7.19
CA ARG A 23 5.11 0.08 6.11
C ARG A 23 4.85 -1.11 5.21
N TYR A 24 4.65 -0.87 3.92
CA TYR A 24 4.20 -1.88 2.97
C TYR A 24 4.87 -1.70 1.61
N ALA A 25 4.85 -2.77 0.80
CA ALA A 25 5.32 -2.72 -0.58
C ALA A 25 4.19 -2.20 -1.49
N ARG A 26 4.53 -1.28 -2.39
CA ARG A 26 3.64 -0.83 -3.44
C ARG A 26 3.40 -1.95 -4.47
N SER A 27 2.28 -1.87 -5.17
CA SER A 27 2.00 -2.75 -6.30
C SER A 27 3.15 -2.65 -7.32
N PRO A 28 3.73 -3.79 -7.77
CA PRO A 28 4.69 -3.78 -8.87
C PRO A 28 4.02 -3.54 -10.23
N VAL A 29 2.69 -3.59 -10.29
CA VAL A 29 1.89 -3.36 -11.50
C VAL A 29 1.37 -1.92 -11.47
N ALA A 30 1.72 -1.15 -12.49
CA ALA A 30 1.26 0.23 -12.71
C ALA A 30 0.90 0.44 -14.18
N PHE A 31 -0.19 1.15 -14.42
CA PHE A 31 -0.66 1.51 -15.75
C PHE A 31 -1.39 2.86 -15.72
N ALA A 32 -1.48 3.53 -16.86
CA ALA A 32 -2.13 4.82 -16.97
C ALA A 32 -3.61 4.74 -16.56
N GLY A 33 -4.03 5.60 -15.63
CA GLY A 33 -5.38 5.61 -15.08
C GLY A 33 -5.67 4.53 -14.01
N GLY A 34 -4.69 3.68 -13.70
CA GLY A 34 -4.80 2.69 -12.61
C GLY A 34 -4.59 3.30 -11.23
N PRO A 35 -4.96 2.57 -10.16
CA PRO A 35 -4.71 3.00 -8.79
C PRO A 35 -3.21 2.99 -8.50
N ALA A 36 -2.70 4.11 -7.99
CA ALA A 36 -1.31 4.21 -7.54
C ALA A 36 -1.10 3.58 -6.15
N ASP A 37 -2.17 3.47 -5.36
CA ASP A 37 -2.12 3.04 -3.96
C ASP A 37 -3.50 2.60 -3.44
N TRP A 38 -3.57 2.16 -2.18
CA TRP A 38 -4.83 1.92 -1.47
C TRP A 38 -5.62 3.22 -1.33
N THR A 39 -6.91 3.18 -1.69
CA THR A 39 -7.82 4.32 -1.51
C THR A 39 -8.12 4.63 -0.04
N ARG A 40 -7.91 3.65 0.84
CA ARG A 40 -8.00 3.77 2.30
C ARG A 40 -7.05 2.75 2.96
N PRO A 41 -6.43 3.09 4.10
CA PRO A 41 -5.60 2.13 4.84
C PRO A 41 -6.45 1.04 5.53
N PRO A 42 -5.86 -0.13 5.82
CA PRO A 42 -6.47 -1.17 6.63
C PRO A 42 -6.99 -0.64 7.98
N GLY A 43 -8.09 -1.24 8.45
CA GLY A 43 -8.69 -0.92 9.75
C GLY A 43 -8.90 -2.17 10.60
N PRO A 44 -9.34 -2.00 11.86
CA PRO A 44 -9.65 -3.12 12.73
C PRO A 44 -10.73 -4.02 12.12
N TRP A 45 -10.62 -5.32 12.38
CA TRP A 45 -11.58 -6.31 11.87
C TRP A 45 -13.00 -6.01 12.35
N GLY A 46 -13.99 -6.23 11.48
CA GLY A 46 -15.41 -6.05 11.79
C GLY A 46 -15.87 -4.59 11.88
N THR A 47 -15.05 -3.61 11.51
CA THR A 47 -15.42 -2.17 11.55
C THR A 47 -16.00 -1.65 10.23
N ASP A 48 -15.98 -2.47 9.18
CA ASP A 48 -16.69 -2.15 7.95
C ASP A 48 -18.19 -2.32 8.13
N ALA A 49 -18.97 -1.37 7.58
CA ALA A 49 -20.41 -1.50 7.56
C ALA A 49 -20.80 -2.73 6.74
N ALA A 50 -21.68 -3.58 7.30
CA ALA A 50 -22.25 -4.72 6.59
C ALA A 50 -23.23 -4.23 5.52
N ARG A 51 -22.72 -3.90 4.33
CA ARG A 51 -23.49 -3.45 3.18
C ARG A 51 -23.02 -4.17 1.92
N TRP A 52 -23.93 -4.33 0.97
CA TRP A 52 -23.55 -4.63 -0.40
C TRP A 52 -22.94 -3.38 -1.02
N VAL A 53 -21.70 -3.52 -1.51
CA VAL A 53 -20.92 -2.47 -2.20
C VAL A 53 -20.84 -2.76 -3.69
#